data_AF-A0A2Z4VB66-F1
#
_entry.id   AF-A0A2Z4VB66-F1
#
_cell.length_a   1.000
_cell.length_b   1.000
_cell.length_c   1.000
_cell.angle_alpha   90.00
_cell.angle_beta   90.00
_cell.angle_gamma   90.00
#
_symmetry.space_group_name_H-M   'P 1'
#
loop_
_entity.id
_entity.type
_entity.pdbx_description
1 polymer ?
#
loop_
_entity_poly.entity_id
_entity_poly.type
_entity_poly.pdbx_seq_one_letter_code
_entity_poly.pdbx_strand_id
1 'polypeptide(L)' 'MEPGGPVLVEGPVEFVLDDGTVARSDRFMVALCTCRRSRTYPWCDTSHRRRERAAPPPENRNPE' A
#
# COMPACT_ATOMS: atom_id res chain seq x y z
N MET A 1 -1.64 13.92 6.10
CA MET A 1 -1.26 12.48 6.10
C MET A 1 -2.52 11.67 5.98
N GLU A 2 -2.64 10.84 4.96
CA GLU A 2 -3.74 9.88 4.89
C GLU A 2 -3.62 8.92 6.09
N PRO A 3 -4.66 8.72 6.90
CA PRO A 3 -4.61 7.74 7.99
C PRO A 3 -4.28 6.35 7.40
N GLY A 4 -3.20 5.74 7.88
CA GLY A 4 -2.68 4.48 7.36
C GLY A 4 -1.77 4.60 6.14
N GLY A 5 -1.27 5.80 5.83
CA GLY A 5 -0.19 6.01 4.86
C GLY A 5 1.16 5.41 5.30
N PRO A 6 2.11 5.25 4.38
CA PRO A 6 3.40 4.65 4.69
C PRO A 6 4.27 5.56 5.57
N VAL A 7 5.24 4.95 6.25
CA VAL A 7 6.36 5.67 6.87
C VAL A 7 7.49 5.73 5.85
N LEU A 8 8.02 6.94 5.61
CA LEU A 8 9.20 7.12 4.78
C LEU A 8 10.45 7.03 5.64
N VAL A 9 11.42 6.24 5.19
CA VAL A 9 12.70 6.03 5.86
C VAL A 9 13.81 6.23 4.85
N GLU A 10 14.88 6.91 5.25
CA GLU A 10 16.10 7.02 4.46
C GLU A 10 16.81 5.67 4.42
N GLY A 11 17.22 5.24 3.23
CA GLY A 11 17.91 3.97 3.04
C GLY A 11 19.40 4.14 2.70
N PRO A 12 20.10 3.02 2.46
CA PRO A 12 19.58 1.65 2.37
C PRO A 12 19.08 1.09 3.71
N VAL A 13 18.12 0.16 3.67
CA VAL A 13 17.52 -0.43 4.89
C VAL A 13 17.47 -1.95 4.86
N GLU A 14 17.62 -2.54 6.05
CA GLU A 14 17.29 -3.92 6.36
C GLU A 14 16.09 -3.96 7.31
N PHE A 15 15.08 -4.75 6.97
CA PHE A 15 13.88 -4.89 7.79
C PHE A 15 13.71 -6.34 8.23
N VAL A 16 13.70 -6.56 9.54
CA VAL A 16 13.49 -7.89 10.15
C VAL A 16 12.01 -8.02 10.52
N LEU A 17 11.38 -9.06 10.00
CA LEU A 17 9.99 -9.41 10.28
C LEU A 17 9.89 -10.28 11.53
N ASP A 18 8.67 -10.41 12.06
CA ASP A 18 8.39 -11.19 13.27
C ASP A 18 8.69 -12.68 13.11
N ASP A 19 8.57 -13.20 11.88
CA ASP A 19 8.94 -14.58 11.51
C ASP A 19 10.45 -14.76 11.29
N GLY A 20 11.25 -13.71 11.49
CA GLY A 20 12.69 -13.70 11.25
C GLY A 20 13.09 -13.46 9.80
N THR A 21 12.14 -13.30 8.87
CA THR A 21 12.45 -13.01 7.47
C THR A 21 13.06 -11.61 7.33
N VAL A 22 14.12 -11.50 6.52
CA VAL A 22 14.83 -10.24 6.28
C VAL A 22 14.51 -9.70 4.89
N ALA A 23 13.93 -8.50 4.82
CA ALA A 23 13.70 -7.76 3.58
C ALA A 23 14.72 -6.63 3.44
N ARG A 24 15.36 -6.51 2.27
CA ARG A 24 16.39 -5.50 1.99
C ARG A 24 15.94 -4.53 0.91
N SER A 25 16.33 -3.26 1.04
CA SER A 25 16.19 -2.26 -0.02
C SER A 25 17.42 -1.37 -0.09
N ASP A 26 18.00 -1.26 -1.28
CA ASP A 26 19.14 -0.39 -1.60
C ASP A 26 18.72 1.06 -1.94
N ARG A 27 17.42 1.36 -1.94
CA ARG A 27 16.91 2.69 -2.30
C ARG A 27 17.26 3.71 -1.21
N PHE A 28 17.57 4.93 -1.64
CA PHE A 28 17.86 6.06 -0.74
C PHE A 28 16.65 6.51 0.09
N MET A 29 15.43 6.20 -0.36
CA MET A 29 14.20 6.44 0.38
C MET A 29 13.23 5.28 0.17
N VAL A 30 12.70 4.77 1.26
CA VAL A 30 11.89 3.56 1.31
C VAL A 30 10.57 3.85 2.00
N ALA A 31 9.47 3.40 1.41
CA ALA A 31 8.14 3.50 1.99
C ALA A 31 7.77 2.20 2.70
N LEU A 32 7.70 2.22 4.03
CA LEU A 32 7.28 1.08 4.85
C LEU A 32 5.76 1.04 5.00
N CYS A 33 5.20 -0.15 4.84
CA CYS A 33 3.77 -0.39 4.98
C CYS A 33 3.38 -0.44 6.47
N THR A 34 2.51 0.47 6.87
CA THR A 34 1.88 0.48 8.22
C THR A 34 0.48 -0.12 8.22
N CYS A 35 -0.15 -0.28 7.04
CA CYS A 35 -1.54 -0.70 6.92
C CYS A 35 -1.74 -2.22 6.77
N ARG A 36 -0.66 -3.01 6.63
CA ARG A 36 -0.66 -4.47 6.39
C ARG A 36 -1.48 -4.98 5.20
N ARG A 37 -1.88 -4.09 4.28
CA ARG A 37 -2.61 -4.45 3.04
C ARG A 37 -1.70 -4.68 1.83
N SER A 38 -0.40 -4.40 1.96
CA SER A 38 0.55 -4.54 0.86
C SER A 38 0.75 -6.00 0.48
N ARG A 39 0.80 -6.26 -0.83
CA ARG A 39 1.14 -7.58 -1.39
C ARG A 39 2.65 -7.85 -1.35
N THR A 40 3.44 -6.81 -1.14
CA THR A 40 4.91 -6.88 -1.07
C THR A 40 5.39 -6.43 0.30
N TYR A 41 4.66 -6.79 1.36
CA TYR A 41 5.03 -6.48 2.75
C TYR A 41 6.49 -6.91 3.00
N PRO A 42 7.35 -6.06 3.60
CA PRO A 42 7.04 -4.84 4.37
C PRO A 42 6.93 -3.54 3.55
N TRP A 43 7.13 -3.58 2.24
CA TRP A 43 7.15 -2.37 1.39
C TRP A 43 5.74 -1.87 1.05
N CYS A 44 5.56 -0.56 0.98
CA CYS A 44 4.29 0.03 0.55
C CYS A 44 4.13 -0.07 -0.97
N ASP A 45 3.03 -0.69 -1.41
CA ASP A 45 2.63 -0.84 -2.82
C ASP A 45 1.39 0.02 -3.16
N THR A 46 1.13 1.06 -2.36
CA THR A 46 -0.08 1.92 -2.41
C THR A 46 -1.41 1.25 -2.05
N SER A 47 -1.42 -0.02 -1.61
CA SER A 47 -2.64 -0.71 -1.15
C SER A 47 -3.34 -0.05 0.04
N HIS A 48 -2.69 0.93 0.70
CA HIS A 48 -3.33 1.72 1.74
C HIS A 48 -4.47 2.60 1.19
N ARG A 49 -4.42 2.99 -0.09
CA ARG A 49 -5.44 3.81 -0.73
C ARG A 49 -6.73 2.99 -0.85
N ARG A 50 -7.83 3.52 -0.31
CA ARG A 50 -9.15 2.89 -0.46
C ARG A 50 -9.51 2.92 -1.94
N ARG A 51 -9.70 1.77 -2.57
CA ARG A 51 -10.32 1.71 -3.90
C ARG A 51 -11.79 2.06 -3.73
N GLU A 52 -12.19 3.26 -4.11
CA GLU A 52 -13.59 3.55 -4.35
C GLU A 52 -14.02 2.59 -5.47
N ARG A 53 -14.91 1.65 -5.17
CA ARG A 53 -15.55 0.88 -6.24
C ARG A 53 -16.23 1.91 -7.13
N ALA A 54 -15.80 2.02 -8.38
CA ALA A 54 -16.58 2.70 -9.39
C ALA A 54 -17.99 2.10 -9.31
N ALA A 55 -18.99 2.93 -9.02
CA ALA A 55 -20.37 2.51 -9.05
C ALA A 55 -20.63 1.86 -10.42
N PRO A 56 -21.41 0.78 -10.51
CA PRO A 56 -21.83 0.26 -11.81
C PRO A 56 -22.46 1.42 -12.59
N PRO A 57 -22.21 1.53 -13.91
CA PRO A 57 -22.81 2.59 -14.72
C PRO A 57 -24.33 2.58 -14.53
N PRO A 58 -25.00 3.75 -14.47
CA PRO A 58 -26.43 3.80 -14.28
C PRO A 58 -27.11 3.02 -15.41
N GLU A 59 -27.94 2.04 -15.06
CA GLU A 59 -28.74 1.30 -16.04
C GLU A 59 -29.76 2.26 -16.64
N ASN A 60 -29.52 2.64 -17.90
CA ASN A 60 -30.41 3.48 -18.69
C ASN A 60 -31.74 2.75 -18.94
N ARG A 61 -32.69 2.93 -18.01
CA ARG A 61 -34.10 2.64 -18.23
C ARG A 61 -34.66 3.72 -19.14
N ASN A 62 -34.84 3.37 -20.41
CA ASN A 62 -35.60 4.17 -21.38
C ASN A 62 -37.09 3.82 -21.19
N PRO A 63 -37.94 4.71 -20.66
CA PRO A 63 -39.38 4.54 -20.81
C PRO A 63 -39.77 4.99 -22.23
N GLU A 64 -40.52 4.12 -22.92
CA GLU A 64 -41.15 4.39 -24.22
C GLU A 64 -42.22 5.49 -24.13
#